data_AF-A0A960II57-F1
#
_entry.id   AF-A0A960II57-F1
#
_cell.length_a   1.000
_cell.length_b   1.000
_cell.length_c   1.000
_cell.angle_alpha   90.00
_cell.angle_beta   90.00
_cell.angle_gamma   90.00
#
_symmetry.space_group_name_H-M   'P 1'
#
loop_
_entity.id
_entity.type
_entity.pdbx_description
1 polymer ?
#
loop_
_entity_poly.entity_id
_entity_poly.type
_entity_poly.pdbx_seq_one_letter_code
_entity_poly.pdbx_strand_id
1 'polypeptide(L)'
;RTFPDGLDVEVVRSEALRAAAADAVAGDEREHVTPFFHRHPTRFRLASLEADEQLGHERWTLDTAEDLARLRAIVALLDDPVTAGWHDVLAVAGVRAGPPRRLGAPPGLHFVNHPLAAGTARH
;
A
#
# COMPACT_ATOMS: atom_id res chain seq x y z
N ARG A 1 -7.40 0.47 2.45
CA ARG A 1 -6.19 -0.29 2.04
C ARG A 1 -6.46 -1.75 2.33
N THR A 2 -6.15 -2.66 1.40
CA THR A 2 -6.40 -4.09 1.56
C THR A 2 -5.13 -4.88 1.86
N PHE A 3 -3.96 -4.32 1.58
CA PHE A 3 -2.66 -4.86 1.98
C PHE A 3 -2.26 -4.39 3.40
N PRO A 4 -1.34 -5.12 4.07
CA PRO A 4 -0.68 -4.65 5.29
C PRO A 4 -0.04 -3.27 5.11
N ASP A 5 -0.11 -2.43 6.14
CA ASP A 5 0.63 -1.18 6.19
C ASP A 5 2.13 -1.48 6.25
N GLY A 6 2.93 -0.79 5.42
CA GLY A 6 4.36 -1.07 5.24
C GLY A 6 4.69 -1.83 3.93
N LEU A 7 3.69 -2.28 3.18
CA LEU A 7 3.85 -2.82 1.81
C LEU A 7 3.41 -1.82 0.72
N ASP A 8 3.42 -0.53 1.03
CA ASP A 8 2.92 0.49 0.12
C ASP A 8 3.77 0.62 -1.15
N VAL A 9 3.11 0.56 -2.30
CA VAL A 9 3.73 0.79 -3.60
C VAL A 9 2.84 1.71 -4.41
N GLU A 10 3.44 2.76 -4.95
CA GLU A 10 2.78 3.70 -5.85
C GLU A 10 3.55 3.76 -7.16
N VAL A 11 2.84 3.65 -8.28
CA VAL A 11 3.41 3.77 -9.62
C VAL A 11 2.77 4.96 -10.30
N VAL A 12 3.59 5.95 -10.63
CA VAL A 12 3.14 7.21 -11.21
C VAL A 12 3.90 7.46 -12.51
N ARG A 13 3.19 7.91 -13.55
CA ARG A 13 3.86 8.34 -14.78
C ARG A 13 4.71 9.57 -14.51
N SER A 14 5.92 9.61 -15.07
CA SER A 14 6.83 10.74 -14.87
C SER A 14 6.24 12.09 -15.27
N GLU A 15 5.39 12.12 -16.30
CA GLU A 15 4.64 13.33 -16.71
C GLU A 15 3.69 13.85 -15.62
N ALA A 16 2.96 12.95 -14.96
CA ALA A 16 2.05 13.29 -13.88
C ALA A 16 2.81 13.77 -12.64
N LEU A 17 3.94 13.13 -12.32
CA LEU A 17 4.80 13.56 -11.23
C LEU A 17 5.36 14.97 -11.44
N ARG A 18 5.75 15.32 -12.68
CA ARG A 18 6.18 16.68 -13.02
C ARG A 18 5.06 17.70 -12.87
N ALA A 19 3.83 17.34 -13.26
CA ALA A 19 2.67 18.20 -13.06
C ALA A 19 2.39 18.43 -11.56
N ALA A 20 2.46 17.39 -10.73
CA ALA A 20 2.34 17.52 -9.29
C ALA A 20 3.42 18.44 -8.69
N ALA A 21 4.68 18.28 -9.11
CA ALA A 21 5.78 19.12 -8.63
C ALA A 21 5.62 20.60 -9.00
N ALA A 22 5.05 20.90 -10.18
CA ALA A 22 4.84 22.27 -10.65
C ALA A 22 3.62 22.94 -9.99
N ASP A 23 2.54 22.18 -9.76
CA ASP A 23 1.24 22.74 -9.42
C ASP A 23 0.85 22.57 -7.94
N ALA A 24 1.49 21.66 -7.19
CA ALA A 24 1.17 21.44 -5.78
C ALA A 24 1.47 22.69 -4.96
N VAL A 25 0.44 23.25 -4.30
CA VAL A 25 0.54 24.44 -3.46
C VAL A 25 0.53 24.08 -1.97
N ALA A 26 -0.16 23.01 -1.59
CA ALA A 26 -0.25 22.59 -0.20
C ALA A 26 1.06 21.94 0.28
N GLY A 27 1.39 22.12 1.56
CA GLY A 27 2.63 21.58 2.14
C GLY A 27 2.67 20.05 2.12
N ASP A 28 1.56 19.42 2.50
CA ASP A 28 1.38 17.97 2.53
C ASP A 28 1.41 17.34 1.13
N GLU A 29 0.96 18.07 0.09
CA GLU A 29 1.09 17.64 -1.30
C GLU A 29 2.54 17.65 -1.79
N ARG A 30 3.38 18.54 -1.27
CA ARG A 30 4.81 18.56 -1.60
C ARG A 30 5.61 17.55 -0.79
N GLU A 31 5.20 17.30 0.44
CA GLU A 31 5.84 16.34 1.35
C GLU A 31 5.49 14.89 0.98
N HIS A 32 4.21 14.60 0.74
CA HIS A 32 3.74 13.22 0.51
C HIS A 32 3.43 12.92 -0.96
N VAL A 33 3.41 13.94 -1.83
CA VAL A 33 3.23 13.84 -3.30
C VAL A 33 1.85 13.33 -3.73
N THR A 34 1.44 12.13 -3.34
CA THR A 34 0.23 11.48 -3.85
C THR A 34 -1.11 12.07 -3.44
N PRO A 35 -1.24 12.83 -2.32
CA PRO A 35 -2.46 13.60 -2.07
C PRO A 35 -2.85 14.51 -3.24
N PHE A 36 -1.87 15.03 -3.98
CA PHE A 36 -2.13 15.87 -5.16
C PHE A 36 -2.96 15.13 -6.21
N PHE A 37 -2.64 13.87 -6.53
CA PHE A 37 -3.38 13.11 -7.55
C PHE A 37 -4.81 12.80 -7.09
N HIS A 38 -4.98 12.39 -5.83
CA HIS A 38 -6.28 12.05 -5.26
C HIS A 38 -7.22 13.25 -5.15
N ARG A 39 -6.68 14.45 -4.90
CA ARG A 39 -7.46 15.70 -4.83
C ARG A 39 -7.83 16.26 -6.20
N HIS A 40 -7.20 15.78 -7.27
CA HIS A 40 -7.45 16.22 -8.64
C HIS A 40 -7.93 15.08 -9.55
N PRO A 41 -9.02 14.35 -9.20
CA PRO A 41 -9.45 13.15 -9.90
C PRO A 41 -9.97 13.43 -11.32
N THR A 42 -10.20 14.69 -11.69
CA THR A 42 -10.55 15.08 -13.07
C THR A 42 -9.33 15.17 -13.99
N ARG A 43 -8.13 15.29 -13.42
CA ARG A 43 -6.86 15.49 -14.15
C ARG A 43 -6.11 14.18 -14.39
N PHE A 44 -6.34 13.16 -13.56
CA PHE A 44 -5.55 11.93 -13.55
C PHE A 44 -6.42 10.69 -13.49
N ARG A 45 -6.06 9.67 -14.27
CA ARG A 45 -6.66 8.34 -14.16
C ARG A 45 -6.00 7.64 -12.99
N LEU A 46 -6.80 7.25 -12.00
CA LEU A 46 -6.32 6.56 -10.81
C LEU A 46 -6.79 5.11 -10.85
N ALA A 47 -5.91 4.20 -10.45
CA ALA A 47 -6.23 2.81 -10.26
C ALA A 47 -5.61 2.33 -8.95
N SER A 48 -6.31 1.44 -8.26
CA SER A 48 -5.84 0.80 -7.05
C SER A 48 -5.67 -0.70 -7.30
N LEU A 49 -4.58 -1.24 -6.78
CA LEU A 49 -4.38 -2.68 -6.68
C LEU A 49 -4.93 -3.14 -5.34
N GLU A 50 -5.85 -4.11 -5.35
CA GLU A 50 -6.45 -4.65 -4.14
C GLU A 50 -6.13 -6.13 -3.96
N ALA A 51 -5.82 -6.52 -2.72
CA ALA A 51 -5.78 -7.91 -2.27
C ALA A 51 -7.20 -8.46 -2.06
N ASP A 52 -7.34 -9.78 -2.18
CA ASP A 52 -8.60 -10.50 -1.91
C ASP A 52 -9.04 -10.39 -0.44
N GLU A 53 -8.09 -10.25 0.49
CA GLU A 53 -8.33 -10.19 1.93
C GLU A 53 -8.18 -8.75 2.48
N GLN A 54 -8.91 -8.42 3.56
CA GLN A 54 -8.82 -7.13 4.23
C GLN A 54 -7.70 -7.13 5.28
N LEU A 55 -6.46 -6.95 4.84
CA LEU A 55 -5.26 -7.03 5.67
C LEU A 55 -4.72 -5.68 6.15
N GLY A 56 -5.45 -4.58 5.91
CA GLY A 56 -5.03 -3.23 6.33
C GLY A 56 -4.94 -3.01 7.85
N HIS A 57 -5.25 -4.02 8.67
CA HIS A 57 -5.05 -4.00 10.11
C HIS A 57 -3.65 -4.51 10.53
N GLU A 58 -2.95 -5.21 9.63
CA GLU A 58 -1.57 -5.64 9.84
C GLU A 58 -0.63 -4.45 9.65
N ARG A 59 0.10 -4.09 10.71
CA ARG A 59 0.99 -2.92 10.70
C ARG A 59 2.46 -3.32 10.75
N TRP A 60 3.14 -3.25 9.61
CA TRP A 60 4.56 -3.60 9.42
C TRP A 60 5.40 -2.36 9.09
N THR A 61 5.10 -1.24 9.75
CA THR A 61 5.90 -0.02 9.66
C THR A 61 6.94 0.04 10.78
N LEU A 62 7.83 1.05 10.75
CA LEU A 62 8.87 1.26 11.76
C LEU A 62 8.90 2.75 12.17
N ASP A 63 7.85 3.18 12.87
CA ASP A 63 7.70 4.58 13.31
C ASP A 63 7.97 4.73 14.82
N THR A 64 7.75 3.68 15.61
CA THR A 64 7.89 3.69 17.08
C THR A 64 8.77 2.56 17.62
N ALA A 65 9.05 2.59 18.93
CA ALA A 65 9.79 1.52 19.60
C ALA A 65 8.99 0.21 19.66
N GLU A 66 7.67 0.30 19.81
CA GLU A 66 6.74 -0.83 19.78
C GLU A 66 6.77 -1.52 18.41
N ASP A 67 6.86 -0.74 17.34
CA ASP A 67 6.98 -1.23 15.97
C ASP A 67 8.25 -2.06 15.79
N LEU A 68 9.39 -1.53 16.26
CA LEU A 68 10.66 -2.23 16.23
C LEU A 68 10.60 -3.54 17.02
N ALA A 69 9.97 -3.53 18.20
CA ALA A 69 9.81 -4.74 19.00
C ALA A 69 8.96 -5.79 18.28
N ARG A 70 7.86 -5.36 17.63
CA ARG A 70 6.99 -6.24 16.83
C ARG A 70 7.74 -6.82 15.64
N LEU A 71 8.39 -5.99 14.83
CA LEU A 71 9.14 -6.44 13.65
C LEU A 71 10.25 -7.42 14.02
N ARG A 72 10.96 -7.19 15.13
CA ARG A 72 11.96 -8.13 15.64
C ARG A 72 11.36 -9.48 16.02
N ALA A 73 10.20 -9.49 16.66
CA ALA A 73 9.50 -10.73 17.02
C ALA A 73 9.06 -11.52 15.78
N ILE A 74 8.54 -10.83 14.76
CA ILE A 74 8.15 -11.43 13.48
C ILE A 74 9.37 -12.03 12.78
N VAL A 75 10.45 -11.25 12.62
CA VAL A 75 11.68 -11.68 11.94
C VAL A 75 12.33 -12.87 12.65
N ALA A 76 12.27 -12.93 13.98
CA ALA A 76 12.80 -14.05 14.75
C ALA A 76 12.03 -15.38 14.54
N LEU A 77 10.82 -15.33 13.98
CA LEU A 77 9.99 -16.50 13.68
C LEU A 77 10.14 -16.99 12.23
N LEU A 78 10.84 -16.25 11.38
CA LEU A 78 11.09 -16.63 9.98
C LEU A 78 12.33 -17.51 9.88
N ASP A 79 12.24 -18.60 9.11
CA ASP A 79 13.36 -19.51 8.87
C ASP A 79 14.49 -18.84 8.07
N ASP A 80 14.13 -18.07 7.04
CA ASP A 80 15.04 -17.22 6.27
C ASP A 80 14.37 -15.86 6.00
N PRO A 81 14.61 -14.86 6.87
CA PRO A 81 14.01 -13.54 6.74
C PRO A 81 14.41 -12.79 5.46
N VAL A 82 15.50 -13.19 4.79
CA VAL A 82 16.01 -12.48 3.60
C VAL A 82 15.22 -12.87 2.35
N THR A 83 14.79 -14.13 2.27
CA THR A 83 14.05 -14.65 1.12
C THR A 83 12.54 -14.78 1.35
N ALA A 84 12.10 -14.62 2.60
CA ALA A 84 10.70 -14.65 2.97
C ALA A 84 9.85 -13.65 2.16
N GLY A 85 8.73 -14.14 1.61
CA GLY A 85 7.71 -13.29 1.02
C GLY A 85 6.79 -12.71 2.09
N TRP A 86 5.98 -11.73 1.69
CA TRP A 86 5.04 -11.08 2.62
C TRP A 86 3.95 -12.04 3.16
N HIS A 87 3.66 -13.14 2.44
CA HIS A 87 2.82 -14.23 2.93
C HIS A 87 3.46 -15.02 4.08
N ASP A 88 4.77 -15.24 4.04
CA ASP A 88 5.50 -15.92 5.13
C ASP A 88 5.50 -15.03 6.37
N VAL A 89 5.71 -13.72 6.18
CA VAL A 89 5.56 -12.70 7.23
C VAL A 89 4.16 -12.76 7.83
N LEU A 90 3.10 -12.79 7.02
CA LEU A 90 1.71 -12.87 7.49
C LEU A 90 1.47 -14.14 8.32
N ALA A 91 2.01 -15.28 7.90
CA ALA A 91 1.84 -16.55 8.58
C ALA A 91 2.40 -16.55 10.01
N VAL A 92 3.48 -15.79 10.27
CA VAL A 92 4.10 -15.70 11.60
C VAL A 92 3.68 -14.45 12.38
N ALA A 93 3.28 -13.37 11.69
CA ALA A 93 2.82 -12.13 12.31
C ALA A 93 1.48 -12.29 13.05
N GLY A 94 0.66 -13.25 12.63
CA GLY A 94 -0.68 -13.49 13.15
C GLY A 94 -0.84 -14.79 13.92
N VAL A 95 -0.02 -15.10 14.93
CA VAL A 95 -0.17 -16.31 15.79
C VAL A 95 -1.62 -16.48 16.29
N ARG A 96 -2.42 -17.24 15.52
CA ARG A 96 -3.33 -18.28 15.96
C ARG A 96 -2.55 -19.59 15.89
N ALA A 97 -2.59 -20.38 16.96
CA ALA A 97 -1.95 -21.69 17.04
C ALA A 97 -2.39 -22.61 15.88
N GLY A 98 -1.50 -22.85 14.91
CA GLY A 98 -1.70 -23.80 13.82
C GLY A 98 -0.57 -23.74 12.79
N PRO A 99 -0.19 -24.87 12.17
CA PRO A 99 0.90 -24.89 11.20
C PRO A 99 0.58 -24.01 9.99
N PRO A 100 1.58 -23.38 9.35
CA PRO A 100 1.37 -22.54 8.18
C PRO A 100 0.68 -23.36 7.10
N ARG A 101 -0.56 -23.00 6.77
CA ARG A 101 -1.19 -23.49 5.54
C ARG A 101 -0.40 -22.85 4.41
N ARG A 102 0.21 -23.67 3.55
CA ARG A 102 0.66 -23.20 2.23
C ARG A 102 -0.53 -22.51 1.61
N LEU A 103 -0.47 -21.19 1.48
CA LEU A 103 -1.40 -20.47 0.63
C LEU A 103 -1.27 -21.13 -0.74
N GLY A 104 -2.40 -21.56 -1.29
CA GLY A 104 -2.48 -21.99 -2.69
C GLY A 104 -2.10 -20.84 -3.62
N ALA A 105 -2.30 -21.02 -4.92
CA ALA A 105 -2.02 -20.02 -5.95
C ALA A 105 -2.29 -18.58 -5.47
N PRO A 106 -1.39 -17.61 -5.77
CA PRO A 106 -1.48 -16.28 -5.20
C PRO A 106 -2.88 -15.70 -5.44
N PRO A 107 -3.48 -15.05 -4.41
CA PRO A 107 -4.78 -14.40 -4.55
C PRO A 107 -4.77 -13.46 -5.75
N GLY A 108 -5.93 -13.33 -6.38
CA GLY A 108 -6.09 -12.51 -7.58
C GLY A 108 -5.77 -11.06 -7.25
N LEU A 109 -4.99 -10.42 -8.11
CA LEU A 109 -4.80 -8.98 -8.04
C LEU A 109 -5.94 -8.29 -8.77
N HIS A 110 -6.72 -7.49 -8.06
CA HIS A 110 -7.85 -6.75 -8.63
C HIS A 110 -7.45 -5.31 -8.90
N PHE A 111 -7.58 -4.87 -10.15
CA PHE A 111 -7.45 -3.46 -10.52
C PHE A 111 -8.82 -2.78 -10.39
N VAL A 112 -8.91 -1.84 -9.45
CA VAL A 112 -10.07 -0.96 -9.30
C VAL A 112 -9.77 0.37 -10.00
N ASN A 113 -10.47 0.63 -11.10
CA ASN A 113 -10.37 1.90 -11.81
C ASN A 113 -11.27 2.95 -11.15
N HIS A 114 -10.70 4.10 -10.83
CA HIS A 114 -11.46 5.26 -10.38
C HIS A 114 -11.70 6.15 -11.60
N PRO A 115 -12.95 6.25 -12.11
CA PRO A 115 -13.24 7.05 -13.28
C PRO A 115 -12.91 8.53 -13.02
N LEU A 116 -12.52 9.25 -14.08
CA LEU A 116 -12.40 10.70 -14.01
C LEU A 116 -13.75 11.27 -13.58
N ALA A 117 -13.78 12.07 -12.51
CA ALA A 117 -14.99 12.76 -12.14
C ALA A 117 -15.44 13.62 -13.35
N ALA A 118 -16.73 13.52 -13.73
CA ALA A 118 -17.25 14.32 -14.83
C ALA A 118 -17.18 15.79 -14.44
N GLY A 119 -16.30 16.55 -15.08
CA GLY A 119 -16.21 17.98 -14.89
C GLY A 119 -17.51 18.64 -15.38
N THR A 120 -18.18 19.39 -14.52
CA THR A 120 -19.13 20.40 -14.98
C THR A 120 -18.30 21.48 -15.68
N ALA A 121 -18.21 21.38 -17.01
CA ALA A 121 -17.72 22.46 -17.83
C ALA A 121 -18.67 23.66 -17.64
N ARG A 122 -18.27 24.62 -16.81
CA ARG A 122 -18.81 25.99 -16.93
C ARG A 122 -17.92 26.71 -17.92
N HIS A 123 -18.48 26.95 -19.10
CA HIS A 123 -18.01 27.93 -20.07
C HIS A 123 -18.11 29.34 -19.50
#